data_AF-A0A6M3K0F1-F1
#
_entry.id   AF-A0A6M3K0F1-F1
#
_cell.length_a   1.000
_cell.length_b   1.000
_cell.length_c   1.000
_cell.angle_alpha   90.00
_cell.angle_beta   90.00
_cell.angle_gamma   90.00
#
_symmetry.space_group_name_H-M   'P 1'
#
loop_
_entity.id
_entity.type
_entity.pdbx_description
1 polymer ?
#
loop_
_entity_poly.entity_id
_entity_poly.type
_entity_poly.pdbx_seq_one_letter_code
_entity_poly.pdbx_strand_id
1 'polypeptide(L)'
;MTDHARDQAKAQLESIQEMVRALDAENDGEREKAELRIQEDAWKVAVRADWHQPGEGGAYDEYMILLCTGGPACRIKGALSANAPMSAIIEYQNWGAPWEKYPISGEEEETLLRYAQQFYFES
;
A
#
# COMPACT_ATOMS: atom_id res chain seq x y z
N MET A 1 -10.88 -13.89 -21.68
CA MET A 1 -9.60 -14.00 -20.96
C MET A 1 -9.80 -13.25 -19.66
N THR A 2 -9.88 -13.96 -18.54
CA THR A 2 -10.12 -13.34 -17.23
C THR A 2 -8.90 -12.50 -16.88
N ASP A 3 -9.10 -11.25 -16.48
CA ASP A 3 -8.00 -10.37 -16.08
C ASP A 3 -7.62 -10.71 -14.63
N HIS A 4 -6.90 -11.83 -14.48
CA HIS A 4 -6.53 -12.38 -13.18
C HIS A 4 -5.74 -11.38 -12.29
N ALA A 5 -5.03 -10.43 -12.90
CA ALA A 5 -4.35 -9.38 -12.14
C ALA A 5 -5.30 -8.30 -11.62
N ARG A 6 -6.31 -7.95 -12.40
CA ARG A 6 -7.38 -7.08 -11.92
C ARG A 6 -8.20 -7.73 -10.81
N ASP A 7 -8.53 -9.02 -10.94
CA ASP A 7 -9.25 -9.77 -9.90
C ASP A 7 -8.39 -9.88 -8.63
N GLN A 8 -7.07 -10.06 -8.76
CA GLN A 8 -6.16 -10.04 -7.62
C GLN A 8 -6.16 -8.68 -6.92
N ALA A 9 -6.12 -7.56 -7.66
CA ALA A 9 -6.19 -6.22 -7.09
C ALA A 9 -7.47 -6.03 -6.27
N LYS A 10 -8.60 -6.50 -6.80
CA LYS A 10 -9.89 -6.46 -6.10
C LYS A 10 -9.85 -7.27 -4.80
N ALA A 11 -9.36 -8.51 -4.85
CA ALA A 11 -9.28 -9.38 -3.67
C ALA A 11 -8.36 -8.80 -2.58
N GLN A 12 -7.25 -8.17 -3.00
CA GLN A 12 -6.34 -7.47 -2.09
C GLN A 12 -7.02 -6.26 -1.45
N LEU A 13 -7.74 -5.45 -2.23
CA LEU A 13 -8.51 -4.32 -1.71
C LEU A 13 -9.57 -4.75 -0.69
N GLU A 14 -10.33 -5.80 -0.99
CA GLU A 14 -11.34 -6.37 -0.07
C GLU A 14 -10.68 -6.86 1.23
N SER A 15 -9.54 -7.57 1.14
CA SER A 15 -8.80 -8.01 2.34
C SER A 15 -8.26 -6.84 3.16
N ILE A 16 -7.80 -5.77 2.51
CA ILE A 16 -7.32 -4.57 3.19
C ILE A 16 -8.47 -3.85 3.91
N GLN A 17 -9.65 -3.77 3.30
CA GLN A 17 -10.83 -3.20 3.95
C GLN A 17 -11.17 -3.95 5.26
N GLU A 18 -11.07 -5.27 5.27
CA GLU A 18 -11.28 -6.06 6.50
C GLU A 18 -10.22 -5.78 7.56
N MET A 19 -8.94 -5.77 7.17
CA MET A 19 -7.84 -5.49 8.11
C MET A 19 -7.92 -4.07 8.69
N VAL A 20 -8.25 -3.07 7.87
CA VAL A 20 -8.39 -1.68 8.33
C VAL A 20 -9.60 -1.52 9.25
N ARG A 21 -10.72 -2.19 8.99
CA ARG A 21 -11.86 -2.21 9.91
C ARG A 21 -11.50 -2.80 11.27
N ALA A 22 -10.62 -3.80 11.30
CA ALA A 22 -10.18 -4.40 12.56
C ALA A 22 -9.35 -3.44 13.44
N LEU A 23 -8.75 -2.38 12.87
CA LEU A 23 -8.08 -1.33 13.64
C LEU A 23 -9.04 -0.51 14.52
N ASP A 24 -10.33 -0.49 14.17
CA ASP A 24 -11.36 0.24 14.93
C ASP A 24 -11.84 -0.54 16.17
N ALA A 25 -11.14 -1.61 16.57
CA ALA A 25 -11.44 -2.37 17.77
C ALA A 25 -11.29 -1.52 19.05
N GLU A 26 -12.31 -1.55 19.91
CA GLU A 26 -12.29 -0.83 21.20
C GLU A 26 -11.27 -1.43 22.18
N ASN A 27 -10.94 -2.71 22.03
CA ASN A 27 -9.97 -3.40 22.86
C ASN A 27 -8.55 -3.19 22.30
N ASP A 28 -7.66 -2.60 23.10
CA ASP A 28 -6.27 -2.34 22.70
C ASP A 28 -5.54 -3.60 22.21
N GLY A 29 -5.75 -4.76 22.84
CA GLY A 29 -5.11 -6.01 22.43
C GLY A 29 -5.62 -6.58 21.10
N GLU A 30 -6.88 -6.30 20.72
CA GLU A 30 -7.39 -6.64 19.39
C GLU A 30 -6.91 -5.63 18.34
N ARG A 31 -6.80 -4.35 18.70
CA ARG A 31 -6.20 -3.33 17.84
C ARG A 31 -4.74 -3.65 17.52
N GLU A 32 -3.94 -4.00 18.53
CA GLU A 32 -2.53 -4.40 18.35
C GLU A 32 -2.39 -5.63 17.44
N LYS A 33 -3.29 -6.61 17.53
CA LYS A 33 -3.32 -7.76 16.60
C LYS A 33 -3.63 -7.34 15.17
N ALA A 34 -4.54 -6.38 14.99
CA ALA A 34 -4.87 -5.86 13.67
C ALA A 34 -3.69 -5.08 13.06
N GLU A 35 -3.00 -4.26 13.85
CA GLU A 35 -1.77 -3.57 13.46
C GLU A 35 -0.69 -4.57 13.03
N LEU A 36 -0.43 -5.61 13.84
CA LEU A 36 0.53 -6.66 13.50
C LEU A 36 0.14 -7.40 12.21
N ARG A 37 -1.15 -7.73 12.05
CA ARG A 37 -1.64 -8.43 10.85
C ARG A 37 -1.37 -7.63 9.58
N ILE A 38 -1.55 -6.31 9.62
CA ILE A 38 -1.23 -5.41 8.51
C ILE A 38 0.28 -5.39 8.24
N GLN A 39 1.10 -5.27 9.28
CA GLN A 39 2.56 -5.23 9.12
C GLN A 39 3.12 -6.53 8.50
N GLU A 40 2.56 -7.69 8.88
CA GLU A 40 2.94 -9.00 8.32
C GLU A 40 2.34 -9.28 6.94
N ASP A 41 1.32 -8.53 6.52
CA ASP A 41 0.68 -8.69 5.20
C ASP A 41 1.54 -8.12 4.06
N ALA A 42 2.26 -7.03 4.32
CA ALA A 42 3.14 -6.42 3.32
C ALA A 42 4.34 -7.31 2.99
N TRP A 43 4.50 -7.64 1.71
CA TRP A 43 5.67 -8.38 1.22
C TRP A 43 6.93 -7.51 1.19
N LYS A 44 6.79 -6.24 0.79
CA LYS A 44 7.92 -5.29 0.74
C LYS A 44 7.43 -3.86 0.88
N VAL A 45 8.08 -3.09 1.75
CA VAL A 45 7.93 -1.64 1.83
C VAL A 45 9.16 -0.97 1.22
N ALA A 46 8.96 0.05 0.39
CA ALA A 46 10.04 0.83 -0.19
C ALA A 46 9.65 2.31 -0.33
N VAL A 47 10.66 3.16 -0.32
CA VAL A 47 10.54 4.61 -0.50
C VAL A 47 11.41 5.08 -1.66
N ARG A 48 11.03 6.20 -2.27
CA ARG A 48 11.77 6.82 -3.36
C ARG A 48 11.77 8.34 -3.18
N ALA A 49 12.96 8.92 -3.33
CA ALA A 49 13.14 10.35 -3.48
C ALA A 49 13.27 10.71 -4.96
N ASP A 50 12.91 11.94 -5.32
CA ASP A 50 13.20 12.52 -6.63
C ASP A 50 14.70 12.86 -6.74
N TRP A 51 15.08 13.35 -7.92
CA TRP A 51 16.42 13.83 -8.21
C TRP A 51 16.82 14.95 -7.24
N HIS A 52 17.88 14.73 -6.47
CA HIS A 52 18.46 15.69 -5.54
C HIS A 52 19.94 15.93 -5.86
N GLN A 53 20.51 17.04 -5.37
CA GLN A 53 21.94 17.30 -5.57
C GLN A 53 22.80 16.39 -4.68
N PRO A 54 24.02 16.03 -5.11
CA PRO A 54 24.95 15.31 -4.26
C PRO A 54 25.23 16.07 -2.95
N GLY A 55 25.01 15.41 -1.81
CA GLY A 55 25.22 15.99 -0.47
C GLY A 55 23.96 16.60 0.15
N GLU A 56 22.87 16.73 -0.59
CA GLU A 56 21.54 17.01 -0.04
C GLU A 56 20.89 15.68 0.39
N GLY A 57 20.37 15.62 1.61
CA GLY A 57 19.48 14.51 2.00
C GLY A 57 18.17 14.65 1.24
N GLY A 58 17.86 13.71 0.36
CA GLY A 58 16.58 13.69 -0.35
C GLY A 58 15.45 13.31 0.62
N ALA A 59 14.41 14.13 0.71
CA ALA A 59 13.15 13.71 1.32
C ALA A 59 12.50 12.64 0.43
N TYR A 60 11.83 11.66 1.03
CA TYR A 60 11.06 10.69 0.25
C TYR A 60 9.77 11.31 -0.25
N ASP A 61 9.54 11.22 -1.55
CA ASP A 61 8.38 11.80 -2.24
C ASP A 61 7.31 10.75 -2.56
N GLU A 62 7.71 9.48 -2.68
CA GLU A 62 6.82 8.36 -2.98
C GLU A 62 7.12 7.14 -2.10
N TYR A 63 6.09 6.37 -1.81
CA TYR A 63 6.20 5.04 -1.21
C TYR A 63 5.60 3.96 -2.11
N MET A 64 5.99 2.72 -1.81
CA MET A 64 5.44 1.52 -2.42
C MET A 64 5.35 0.40 -1.37
N ILE A 65 4.18 -0.24 -1.30
CA ILE A 65 3.96 -1.46 -0.51
C ILE A 65 3.58 -2.58 -1.48
N LEU A 66 4.44 -3.58 -1.63
CA LEU A 66 4.17 -4.76 -2.45
C LEU A 66 3.36 -5.75 -1.62
N LEU A 67 2.22 -6.19 -2.14
CA LEU A 67 1.29 -7.10 -1.44
C LEU A 67 1.50 -8.55 -1.89
N CYS A 68 1.64 -8.76 -3.20
CA CYS A 68 1.90 -10.08 -3.76
C CYS A 68 2.76 -10.02 -5.02
N THR A 69 3.41 -11.15 -5.33
CA THR A 69 4.26 -11.31 -6.51
C THR A 69 3.84 -12.56 -7.30
N GLY A 70 4.25 -12.65 -8.58
CA GLY A 70 4.07 -13.87 -9.37
C GLY A 70 2.89 -13.89 -10.34
N GLY A 71 2.56 -12.75 -10.97
CA GLY A 71 1.64 -12.68 -12.13
C GLY A 71 0.30 -13.37 -11.88
N PRO A 72 -0.49 -12.90 -10.91
CA PRO A 72 -0.75 -11.48 -10.69
C PRO A 72 0.04 -10.84 -9.53
N ALA A 73 0.70 -9.71 -9.80
CA ALA A 73 1.33 -8.89 -8.77
C ALA A 73 0.44 -7.69 -8.41
N CYS A 74 0.45 -7.28 -7.14
CA CYS A 74 -0.32 -6.16 -6.64
C CYS A 74 0.50 -5.31 -5.66
N ARG A 75 0.39 -3.99 -5.77
CA ARG A 75 1.07 -3.03 -4.89
C ARG A 75 0.22 -1.82 -4.60
N ILE A 76 0.49 -1.18 -3.46
CA ILE A 76 0.03 0.18 -3.15
C ILE A 76 1.16 1.15 -3.48
N LYS A 77 0.82 2.30 -4.07
CA LYS A 77 1.73 3.43 -4.26
C LYS A 77 1.07 4.72 -3.79
N GLY A 78 1.87 5.67 -3.36
CA GLY A 78 1.36 6.97 -2.96
C GLY A 78 2.44 8.00 -2.75
N ALA A 79 2.04 9.25 -2.59
CA ALA A 79 2.94 10.34 -2.24
C ALA A 79 3.30 10.27 -0.74
N LEU A 80 4.52 10.65 -0.40
CA LEU A 80 4.98 10.89 0.97
C LEU A 80 5.19 12.38 1.19
N SER A 81 4.86 12.86 2.39
CA SER A 81 5.23 14.19 2.87
C SER A 81 5.57 14.09 4.34
N ALA A 82 6.74 14.59 4.75
CA ALA A 82 7.24 14.48 6.12
C ALA A 82 7.13 13.04 6.68
N ASN A 83 7.50 12.05 5.86
CA ASN A 83 7.44 10.61 6.16
C ASN A 83 6.02 10.04 6.40
N ALA A 84 4.97 10.84 6.18
CA ALA A 84 3.59 10.39 6.23
C ALA A 84 3.02 10.16 4.82
N PRO A 85 2.28 9.06 4.58
CA PRO A 85 1.60 8.83 3.31
C PRO A 85 0.46 9.83 3.14
N MET A 86 0.37 10.42 1.95
CA MET A 86 -0.56 11.51 1.61
C MET A 86 -1.66 11.12 0.62
N SER A 87 -1.42 10.06 -0.16
CA SER A 87 -2.35 9.52 -1.14
C SER A 87 -2.11 8.03 -1.27
N ALA A 88 -3.08 7.30 -1.83
CA ALA A 88 -2.93 5.87 -2.03
C ALA A 88 -3.67 5.40 -3.28
N ILE A 89 -2.95 4.69 -4.15
CA ILE A 89 -3.52 3.95 -5.27
C ILE A 89 -3.11 2.49 -5.17
N ILE A 90 -3.96 1.59 -5.66
CA ILE A 90 -3.62 0.18 -5.85
C ILE A 90 -3.39 -0.10 -7.33
N GLU A 91 -2.24 -0.71 -7.61
CA GLU A 91 -1.82 -1.08 -8.96
C GLU A 91 -1.66 -2.60 -9.05
N TYR A 92 -1.92 -3.13 -10.24
CA TYR A 92 -1.74 -4.54 -10.55
C TYR A 92 -0.96 -4.74 -11.83
N GLN A 93 -0.37 -5.92 -11.97
CA GLN A 93 0.46 -6.26 -13.11
C GLN A 93 0.38 -7.76 -13.41
N ASN A 94 0.20 -8.09 -14.69
CA ASN A 94 0.48 -9.42 -15.22
C ASN A 94 1.95 -9.53 -15.67
N TRP A 95 2.47 -10.76 -15.76
CA TRP A 95 3.87 -10.98 -16.11
C TRP A 95 4.27 -10.26 -17.41
N GLY A 96 5.25 -9.36 -17.33
CA GLY A 96 5.79 -8.64 -18.49
C GLY A 96 4.90 -7.49 -19.02
N ALA A 97 3.70 -7.28 -18.46
CA ALA A 97 2.87 -6.12 -18.76
C ALA A 97 3.30 -4.90 -17.92
N PRO A 98 2.97 -3.66 -18.29
CA PRO A 98 3.09 -2.51 -17.39
C PRO A 98 2.20 -2.65 -16.14
N TRP A 99 2.48 -1.84 -15.11
CA TRP A 99 1.56 -1.70 -13.98
C TRP A 99 0.34 -0.86 -14.40
N GLU A 100 -0.84 -1.31 -14.01
CA GLU A 100 -2.11 -0.65 -14.28
C GLU A 100 -2.79 -0.25 -12.97
N LYS A 101 -3.45 0.91 -12.96
CA LYS A 101 -4.21 1.37 -11.81
C LYS A 101 -5.54 0.64 -11.74
N TYR A 102 -5.88 0.11 -10.58
CA TYR A 102 -7.23 -0.38 -10.31
C TYR A 102 -8.14 0.82 -9.97
N PRO A 103 -9.33 0.91 -10.57
CA PRO A 103 -10.26 2.00 -10.26
C PRO A 103 -10.82 1.81 -8.84
N ILE A 104 -10.65 2.82 -8.01
CA ILE A 104 -11.16 2.88 -6.64
C ILE A 104 -11.96 4.17 -6.43
N SER A 105 -12.89 4.15 -5.49
CA SER A 105 -13.60 5.29 -4.94
C SER A 105 -12.74 6.05 -3.92
N GLY A 106 -13.20 7.24 -3.50
CA GLY A 106 -12.51 8.01 -2.46
C GLY A 106 -12.45 7.29 -1.10
N GLU A 107 -13.51 6.57 -0.72
CA GLU A 107 -13.55 5.77 0.52
C GLU A 107 -12.54 4.60 0.48
N GLU A 108 -12.38 3.99 -0.69
CA GLU A 108 -11.37 2.95 -0.91
C GLU A 108 -9.95 3.52 -0.86
N GLU A 109 -9.70 4.72 -1.42
CA GLU A 109 -8.42 5.41 -1.26
C GLU A 109 -8.12 5.73 0.22
N GLU A 110 -9.09 6.26 0.97
CA GLU A 110 -8.94 6.51 2.40
C GLU A 110 -8.60 5.22 3.17
N THR A 111 -9.23 4.10 2.79
CA THR A 111 -8.91 2.79 3.37
C THR A 111 -7.46 2.38 3.09
N LEU A 112 -7.00 2.50 1.83
CA LEU A 112 -5.62 2.20 1.46
C LEU A 112 -4.62 3.14 2.18
N LEU A 113 -4.99 4.39 2.38
CA LEU A 113 -4.19 5.36 3.13
C LEU A 113 -4.05 4.97 4.60
N ARG A 114 -5.15 4.58 5.26
CA ARG A 114 -5.15 4.07 6.65
C ARG A 114 -4.28 2.82 6.79
N TYR A 115 -4.32 1.92 5.81
CA TYR A 115 -3.43 0.76 5.76
C TYR A 115 -1.96 1.19 5.66
N ALA A 116 -1.64 2.11 4.73
CA ALA A 116 -0.27 2.59 4.54
C ALA A 116 0.30 3.32 5.78
N GLN A 117 -0.56 3.99 6.56
CA GLN A 117 -0.17 4.66 7.80
C GLN A 117 0.31 3.70 8.91
N GLN A 118 0.10 2.38 8.77
CA GLN A 118 0.61 1.39 9.73
C GLN A 118 2.11 1.07 9.54
N PHE A 119 2.75 1.65 8.52
CA PHE A 119 4.17 1.46 8.21
C PHE A 119 4.97 2.73 8.48
N TYR A 120 6.21 2.55 8.91
CA TYR A 120 7.18 3.63 9.06
C TYR A 120 8.00 3.78 7.78
N PHE A 121 8.06 5.01 7.25
CA PHE A 121 8.77 5.34 6.00
C PHE A 121 10.06 6.15 6.23
N GLU A 122 10.53 6.22 7.48
CA GLU A 122 11.79 6.86 7.83
C GLU A 122 12.98 5.92 7.56
N SER A 123 14.15 6.50 7.28
CA SER A 123 15.42 5.80 7.04
C SER A 123 16.34 5.80 8.26
#